data_AF-A0A957TJC4-F1
#
_entry.id   AF-A0A957TJC4-F1
#
_cell.length_a   1.000
_cell.length_b   1.000
_cell.length_c   1.000
_cell.angle_alpha   90.00
_cell.angle_beta   90.00
_cell.angle_gamma   90.00
#
_symmetry.space_group_name_H-M   'P 1'
#
loop_
_entity.id
_entity.type
_entity.pdbx_description
1 polymer ?
#
loop_
_entity_poly.entity_id
_entity_poly.type
_entity_poly.pdbx_seq_one_letter_code
_entity_poly.pdbx_strand_id
1 'polypeptide(L)'
;MFTVVRRTLRLLLILAFLLPLAPIARAQDVTPRFTDPGWQASYWNNRTLSGPPALQRFEQQLNFDWGFGSPDPVIAPDNFSARWERFIDLTPG
;
A
#
# COMPACT_ATOMS: atom_id res chain seq x y z
N MET A 1 -27.18 -8.40 43.85
CA MET A 1 -26.67 -9.40 42.87
C MET A 1 -27.07 -9.08 41.42
N PHE A 2 -28.30 -8.66 41.14
CA PHE A 2 -28.80 -8.42 39.76
C PHE A 2 -28.22 -7.19 39.01
N THR A 3 -27.68 -6.19 39.71
CA THR A 3 -27.15 -4.96 39.11
C THR A 3 -25.73 -5.11 38.52
N VAL A 4 -24.97 -6.10 39.00
CA VAL A 4 -23.60 -6.39 38.52
C VAL A 4 -23.62 -7.14 37.20
N VAL A 5 -24.51 -8.14 37.06
CA VAL A 5 -24.67 -8.95 35.84
C VAL A 5 -25.15 -8.10 34.65
N ARG A 6 -26.01 -7.10 34.90
CA ARG A 6 -26.47 -6.16 33.86
C ARG A 6 -25.39 -5.18 33.41
N ARG A 7 -24.40 -4.88 34.26
CA ARG A 7 -23.25 -4.02 33.92
C ARG A 7 -22.20 -4.79 33.12
N THR A 8 -21.91 -6.04 33.49
CA THR A 8 -20.96 -6.89 32.76
C THR A 8 -21.49 -7.28 31.37
N LEU A 9 -22.79 -7.55 31.23
CA LEU A 9 -23.40 -7.86 29.93
C LEU A 9 -23.37 -6.66 28.95
N ARG A 10 -23.54 -5.43 29.45
CA ARG A 10 -23.41 -4.20 28.64
C ARG A 10 -21.97 -3.91 28.22
N LEU A 11 -20.99 -4.21 29.09
CA LEU A 11 -19.56 -4.08 28.76
C LEU A 11 -19.10 -5.13 27.73
N LEU A 12 -19.61 -6.36 27.83
CA LEU A 12 -19.34 -7.44 26.86
C LEU A 12 -19.96 -7.15 25.47
N LEU A 13 -21.13 -6.51 25.43
CA LEU A 13 -21.76 -6.10 24.16
C LEU A 13 -21.03 -4.93 23.49
N ILE A 14 -20.46 -3.98 24.24
CA ILE A 14 -19.62 -2.90 23.70
C ILE A 14 -18.28 -3.44 23.19
N LEU A 15 -17.67 -4.40 23.90
CA LEU A 15 -16.43 -5.05 23.49
C LEU A 15 -16.62 -5.92 22.23
N ALA A 16 -17.77 -6.58 22.08
CA ALA A 16 -18.14 -7.34 20.89
C ALA A 16 -18.54 -6.45 19.69
N PHE A 17 -19.00 -5.22 19.92
CA PHE A 17 -19.36 -4.25 18.87
C PHE A 17 -18.17 -3.39 18.40
N LEU A 18 -17.08 -3.33 19.16
CA LEU A 18 -15.79 -2.73 18.77
C LEU A 18 -14.92 -3.66 17.89
N LEU A 19 -15.38 -4.88 17.64
CA LEU A 19 -14.66 -5.92 16.90
C LEU A 19 -15.45 -6.42 15.66
N PRO A 20 -15.79 -5.53 14.71
CA PRO A 20 -15.79 -5.96 13.33
C PRO A 20 -14.97 -5.04 12.43
N LEU A 21 -14.10 -5.69 11.67
CA LEU A 21 -13.28 -5.13 10.60
C LEU A 21 -12.03 -4.36 11.04
N ALA A 22 -11.15 -5.03 11.78
CA ALA A 22 -9.76 -4.91 11.35
C ALA A 22 -9.77 -5.25 9.85
N PRO A 23 -9.28 -4.37 8.94
CA PRO A 23 -8.92 -4.89 7.63
C PRO A 23 -8.07 -6.11 7.94
N ILE A 24 -8.41 -7.26 7.37
CA ILE A 24 -7.38 -8.26 7.16
C ILE A 24 -6.37 -7.46 6.38
N ALA A 25 -5.34 -6.94 7.07
CA ALA A 25 -4.11 -6.60 6.42
C ALA A 25 -3.81 -7.91 5.74
N ARG A 26 -4.10 -7.96 4.44
CA ARG A 26 -3.63 -9.05 3.61
C ARG A 26 -2.14 -8.95 3.86
N ALA A 27 -1.61 -9.81 4.74
CA ALA A 27 -0.21 -10.17 4.65
C ALA A 27 -0.07 -10.47 3.16
N GLN A 28 0.75 -9.66 2.48
CA GLN A 28 0.94 -9.79 1.05
C GLN A 28 1.11 -11.29 0.80
N ASP A 29 0.28 -11.87 -0.06
CA ASP A 29 0.48 -13.25 -0.48
C ASP A 29 1.82 -13.22 -1.24
N VAL A 30 2.94 -13.29 -0.50
CA VAL A 30 4.29 -13.35 -1.04
C VAL A 30 4.43 -14.77 -1.56
N THR A 31 3.92 -15.00 -2.76
CA THR A 31 4.36 -16.16 -3.55
C THR A 31 5.16 -15.72 -4.78
N PRO A 32 6.22 -14.89 -4.69
CA PRO A 32 7.26 -14.91 -5.69
C PRO A 32 8.04 -16.20 -5.48
N ARG A 33 7.97 -17.11 -6.46
CA ARG A 33 8.94 -18.22 -6.53
C ARG A 33 10.20 -17.82 -7.30
N PHE A 34 10.21 -16.60 -7.87
CA PHE A 34 11.24 -16.06 -8.76
C PHE A 34 11.29 -14.53 -8.66
N THR A 35 12.46 -13.95 -8.96
CA THR A 35 12.65 -12.50 -9.14
C THR A 35 11.65 -11.93 -10.15
N ASP A 36 11.00 -10.82 -9.81
CA ASP A 36 10.05 -10.16 -10.69
C ASP A 36 10.75 -9.70 -12.00
N PRO A 37 10.09 -9.83 -13.17
CA PRO A 37 10.69 -9.48 -14.45
C PRO A 37 10.83 -7.95 -14.68
N GLY A 38 10.41 -7.13 -13.72
CA GLY A 38 10.43 -5.67 -13.82
C GLY A 38 9.99 -5.02 -12.52
N TRP A 39 9.45 -3.82 -12.62
CA TRP A 39 9.12 -2.95 -11.49
C TRP A 39 7.65 -2.59 -11.49
N GLN A 40 7.01 -2.74 -10.34
CA GLN A 40 5.72 -2.10 -10.10
C GLN A 40 5.97 -0.63 -9.73
N ALA A 41 5.67 0.27 -10.66
CA ALA A 41 5.77 1.71 -10.46
C ALA A 41 4.45 2.26 -9.91
N SER A 42 4.56 3.19 -8.97
CA SER A 42 3.46 4.01 -8.43
C SER A 42 3.87 5.47 -8.43
N TYR A 43 2.96 6.37 -8.81
CA TYR A 43 3.21 7.81 -8.94
C TYR A 43 2.15 8.63 -8.19
N TRP A 44 2.57 9.72 -7.54
CA TRP A 44 1.71 10.62 -6.77
C TRP A 44 1.89 12.07 -7.20
N ASN A 45 0.80 12.84 -7.27
CA ASN A 45 0.83 14.30 -7.49
C ASN A 45 1.15 15.08 -6.20
N ASN A 46 2.13 14.59 -5.44
CA ASN A 46 2.71 15.24 -4.28
C ASN A 46 4.12 14.68 -4.06
N ARG A 47 4.95 15.39 -3.29
CA ARG A 47 6.35 15.01 -3.03
C ARG A 47 6.54 13.96 -1.92
N THR A 48 5.45 13.52 -1.28
CA THR A 48 5.52 12.81 0.01
C THR A 48 4.97 11.39 -0.04
N LEU A 49 4.77 10.83 -1.24
CA LEU A 49 4.19 9.49 -1.44
C LEU A 49 2.87 9.29 -0.65
N SER A 50 2.11 10.37 -0.48
CA SER A 50 0.98 10.42 0.45
C SER A 50 -0.35 10.22 -0.26
N GLY A 51 -1.26 9.48 0.38
CA GLY A 51 -2.56 9.13 -0.18
C GLY A 51 -2.48 8.07 -1.28
N PRO A 52 -3.59 7.82 -1.98
CA PRO A 52 -3.59 6.90 -3.12
C PRO A 52 -2.72 7.43 -4.26
N PRO A 53 -1.93 6.57 -4.94
CA PRO A 53 -1.21 6.97 -6.14
C PRO A 53 -2.17 7.33 -7.27
N ALA A 54 -1.80 8.32 -8.07
CA ALA A 54 -2.55 8.77 -9.24
C ALA A 54 -2.34 7.86 -10.46
N LEU A 55 -1.19 7.17 -10.53
CA LEU A 55 -0.88 6.19 -11.57
C LEU A 55 -0.14 5.01 -10.95
N GLN A 56 -0.51 3.79 -11.36
CA GLN A 56 0.26 2.57 -11.10
C GLN A 56 0.44 1.83 -12.43
N ARG A 57 1.66 1.36 -12.72
CA ARG A 57 1.96 0.58 -13.93
C ARG A 57 3.19 -0.29 -13.77
N PHE A 58 3.33 -1.29 -14.63
CA PHE A 58 4.52 -2.14 -14.69
C PHE A 58 5.56 -1.55 -15.66
N GLU A 59 6.82 -1.52 -15.26
CA GLU A 59 7.93 -0.96 -16.03
C GLU A 59 9.13 -1.91 -16.07
N GLN A 60 9.71 -2.13 -17.25
CA GLN A 60 10.82 -3.08 -17.41
C GLN A 60 12.18 -2.51 -17.01
N GLN A 61 12.34 -1.19 -17.06
CA GLN A 61 13.61 -0.50 -16.85
C GLN A 61 13.39 0.74 -16.00
N LEU A 62 14.42 1.12 -15.23
CA LEU A 62 14.47 2.38 -14.48
C LEU A 62 15.41 3.35 -15.18
N ASN A 63 14.97 3.88 -16.32
CA ASN A 63 15.75 4.84 -17.11
C ASN A 63 14.81 5.89 -17.71
N PHE A 64 14.63 6.99 -16.97
CA PHE A 64 13.67 8.02 -17.33
C PHE A 64 14.35 9.39 -17.33
N ASP A 65 14.17 10.12 -18.42
CA ASP A 65 14.41 11.56 -18.52
C ASP A 65 13.09 12.19 -18.98
N TRP A 66 12.39 12.84 -18.05
CA TRP A 66 11.12 13.51 -18.35
C TRP A 66 11.32 14.98 -18.74
N GLY A 67 12.54 15.52 -18.67
CA GLY A 67 12.81 16.94 -18.87
C GLY A 67 11.91 17.82 -17.99
N PHE A 68 11.13 18.70 -18.62
CA PHE A 68 10.13 19.55 -17.96
C PHE A 68 8.71 18.94 -17.93
N GLY A 69 8.56 17.68 -18.36
CA GLY A 69 7.30 16.97 -18.44
C GLY A 69 7.07 16.02 -17.26
N SER A 70 6.20 15.04 -17.46
CA SER A 70 5.84 14.01 -16.49
C SER A 70 5.83 12.62 -17.13
N PRO A 71 5.87 11.55 -16.31
CA PRO A 71 5.77 10.16 -16.79
C PRO A 71 4.46 9.81 -17.51
N ASP A 72 3.41 10.62 -17.34
CA ASP A 72 2.08 10.45 -17.91
C ASP A 72 1.27 11.76 -17.75
N PRO A 73 0.35 12.12 -18.67
CA PRO A 73 -0.51 13.31 -18.54
C PRO A 73 -1.34 13.39 -17.25
N VAL A 74 -1.63 12.28 -16.58
CA VAL A 74 -2.33 12.29 -15.28
C VAL A 74 -1.43 12.75 -14.12
N ILE A 75 -0.11 12.77 -14.34
CA ILE A 75 0.89 13.20 -13.37
C ILE A 75 1.30 14.65 -13.67
N ALA A 76 1.24 15.49 -12.63
CA ALA A 76 1.71 16.86 -12.71
C ALA A 76 3.22 16.88 -13.03
N PRO A 77 3.70 17.73 -13.96
CA PRO A 77 5.13 17.85 -14.28
C PRO A 77 6.01 18.20 -13.08
N ASP A 78 5.48 19.02 -12.17
CA ASP A 78 6.18 19.44 -10.97
C ASP A 78 5.62 18.77 -9.72
N ASN A 79 6.47 18.67 -8.69
CA ASN A 79 6.10 18.26 -7.33
C ASN A 79 5.43 16.88 -7.21
N PHE A 80 5.67 15.98 -8.17
CA PHE A 80 5.27 14.59 -8.05
C PHE A 80 6.33 13.76 -7.31
N SER A 81 5.97 12.54 -6.95
CA SER A 81 6.89 11.52 -6.44
C SER A 81 6.55 10.17 -7.04
N ALA A 82 7.51 9.25 -7.02
CA ALA A 82 7.36 7.92 -7.58
C ALA A 82 8.02 6.87 -6.67
N ARG A 83 7.49 5.65 -6.69
CA ARG A 83 8.03 4.49 -5.99
C ARG A 83 8.00 3.29 -6.93
N TRP A 84 9.12 2.59 -7.02
CA TRP A 84 9.25 1.33 -7.74
C TRP A 84 9.51 0.20 -6.75
N GLU A 85 8.71 -0.85 -6.85
CA GLU A 85 8.80 -2.03 -5.99
C GLU A 85 8.96 -3.27 -6.85
N ARG A 86 9.78 -4.21 -6.40
CA ARG A 86 9.89 -5.54 -6.98
C ARG A 86 10.43 -6.54 -5.96
N PHE A 87 10.10 -7.80 -6.14
CA PHE A 87 10.71 -8.92 -5.42
C PHE A 87 11.97 -9.39 -6.15
N ILE A 88 13.02 -9.66 -5.38
CA ILE A 88 14.29 -10.19 -5.86
C ILE A 88 14.67 -11.37 -4.97
N ASP A 89 14.90 -12.52 -5.59
CA ASP A 89 15.46 -13.68 -4.92
C ASP A 89 16.98 -13.57 -4.94
N LEU A 90 17.58 -13.52 -3.75
CA LEU A 90 19.03 -13.46 -3.59
C LEU A 90 19.58 -14.84 -3.25
N THR A 91 20.64 -15.27 -3.93
CA THR A 91 21.41 -16.43 -3.50
C THR A 91 22.23 -16.06 -2.26
N PRO A 92 22.25 -16.88 -1.20
CA PRO A 92 23.17 -16.70 -0.08
C PRO A 92 24.63 -16.66 -0.56
N GLY A 93 25.44 -15.83 0.11
CA GLY A 93 26.89 -15.72 -0.14
C GLY A 93 27.71 -16.82 0.51
#